data_AF-A0A9P6ZN07-F1
#
_entry.id   AF-A0A9P6ZN07-F1
#
_cell.length_a   1.000
_cell.length_b   1.000
_cell.length_c   1.000
_cell.angle_alpha   90.00
_cell.angle_beta   90.00
_cell.angle_gamma   90.00
#
_symmetry.space_group_name_H-M   'P 1'
#
loop_
_entity.id
_entity.type
_entity.pdbx_description
1 polymer ?
#
loop_
_entity_poly.entity_id
_entity_poly.type
_entity_poly.pdbx_seq_one_letter_code
_entity_poly.pdbx_strand_id
1 'polypeptide(L)'
;MDRLAFKTLLWRAINKQFLSFVDLRVKVLIYLSSINKTAFAGCTEHHSFDSDSDLDTDLEEVEAASSNTTTIHTGHTLAKAPAHPHQTVEKIVTAHGATDFLPALQSFLRKNLPHINIIPGIQDHFDVYRQVVIEAPPDRRVGDTPKRWHVRARPEVVASGQKPGCPARFDMALISDGPHSSRLHTLDSVRVAQVCAIFTLPRQFGIYSRALAYIEWFTPFRQPDPSSRLQQVSRSTRQLCRNATVIHVDEIVRPCHLIPKMGQSVDVTLRRGNAYEVVNDFYFNEFIDSEMFSVSVINSRL
;
A
#
# COMPACT_ATOMS: atom_id res chain seq x y z
N MET A 1 25.27 -15.04 -22.01
CA MET A 1 25.38 -15.00 -20.53
C MET A 1 24.81 -16.30 -20.00
N ASP A 2 25.61 -17.08 -19.29
CA ASP A 2 25.24 -18.44 -18.87
C ASP A 2 24.03 -18.43 -17.92
N ARG A 3 23.06 -19.34 -18.12
CA ARG A 3 21.79 -19.40 -17.37
C ARG A 3 22.04 -19.59 -15.87
N LEU A 4 23.12 -20.26 -15.51
CA LEU A 4 23.53 -20.46 -14.12
C LEU A 4 24.10 -19.18 -13.51
N ALA A 5 24.91 -18.43 -14.26
CA ALA A 5 25.46 -17.15 -13.82
C ALA A 5 24.36 -16.09 -13.60
N PHE A 6 23.33 -16.07 -14.46
CA PHE A 6 22.16 -15.19 -14.29
C PHE A 6 21.33 -15.56 -13.05
N LYS A 7 21.10 -16.85 -12.79
CA LYS A 7 20.41 -17.31 -11.56
C LYS A 7 21.15 -16.91 -10.30
N THR A 8 22.46 -17.09 -10.27
CA THR A 8 23.31 -16.70 -9.14
C THR A 8 23.34 -15.19 -8.95
N LEU A 9 23.36 -14.41 -10.03
CA LEU A 9 23.28 -12.94 -9.97
C LEU A 9 21.91 -12.43 -9.52
N LEU A 10 20.81 -13.03 -9.99
CA LEU A 10 19.45 -12.68 -9.58
C LEU A 10 19.21 -13.04 -8.11
N TRP A 11 19.63 -14.25 -7.70
CA TRP A 11 19.61 -14.66 -6.31
C TRP A 11 20.46 -13.73 -5.46
N ARG A 12 21.70 -13.42 -5.88
CA ARG A 12 22.55 -12.45 -5.17
C ARG A 12 21.95 -11.05 -5.12
N ALA A 13 21.26 -10.56 -6.15
CA ALA A 13 20.68 -9.23 -6.16
C ALA A 13 19.45 -9.12 -5.25
N ILE A 14 18.52 -10.10 -5.33
CA ILE A 14 17.34 -10.16 -4.47
C ILE A 14 17.76 -10.43 -3.03
N ASN A 15 18.71 -11.34 -2.82
CA ASN A 15 19.21 -11.67 -1.49
C ASN A 15 20.08 -10.53 -0.92
N LYS A 16 20.82 -9.77 -1.75
CA LYS A 16 21.50 -8.54 -1.30
C LYS A 16 20.50 -7.45 -0.90
N GLN A 17 19.38 -7.33 -1.61
CA GLN A 17 18.32 -6.39 -1.24
C GLN A 17 17.63 -6.83 0.06
N PHE A 18 17.28 -8.11 0.18
CA PHE A 18 16.74 -8.72 1.40
C PHE A 18 17.70 -8.59 2.59
N LEU A 19 18.97 -8.98 2.42
CA LEU A 19 20.02 -8.84 3.44
C LEU A 19 20.28 -7.38 3.78
N SER A 20 20.19 -6.44 2.84
CA SER A 20 20.29 -5.01 3.16
C SER A 20 19.13 -4.52 4.02
N PHE A 21 17.91 -5.05 3.81
CA PHE A 21 16.75 -4.72 4.64
C PHE A 21 16.83 -5.39 6.02
N VAL A 22 17.30 -6.64 6.09
CA VAL A 22 17.52 -7.35 7.37
C VAL A 22 18.66 -6.70 8.16
N ASP A 23 19.76 -6.33 7.51
CA ASP A 23 20.88 -5.60 8.13
C ASP A 23 20.46 -4.20 8.58
N LEU A 24 19.65 -3.49 7.79
CA LEU A 24 19.04 -2.23 8.21
C LEU A 24 18.14 -2.44 9.44
N ARG A 25 17.34 -3.51 9.49
CA ARG A 25 16.53 -3.86 10.66
C ARG A 25 17.40 -4.14 11.88
N VAL A 26 18.48 -4.91 11.75
CA VAL A 26 19.41 -5.19 12.86
C VAL A 26 20.06 -3.90 13.34
N LYS A 27 20.55 -3.05 12.44
CA LYS A 27 21.15 -1.75 12.78
C LYS A 27 20.15 -0.82 13.47
N VAL A 28 18.92 -0.76 13.00
CA VAL A 28 17.86 0.06 13.62
C VAL A 28 17.44 -0.50 14.97
N LEU A 29 17.31 -1.82 15.14
CA LEU A 29 17.02 -2.44 16.44
C LEU A 29 18.15 -2.22 17.45
N ILE A 30 19.41 -2.30 17.00
CA ILE A 30 20.58 -1.95 17.83
C ILE A 30 20.54 -0.48 18.23
N TYR A 31 20.25 0.42 17.28
CA TYR A 31 20.13 1.85 17.55
C TYR A 31 19.02 2.18 18.55
N LEU A 32 17.83 1.58 18.40
CA LEU A 32 16.71 1.76 19.33
C LEU A 32 16.99 1.15 20.72
N SER A 33 17.71 0.02 20.78
CA SER A 33 18.20 -0.55 22.05
C SER A 33 19.21 0.37 22.74
N SER A 34 20.05 1.06 21.96
CA SER A 34 21.00 2.06 22.46
C SER A 34 20.28 3.27 23.05
N ILE A 35 19.24 3.79 22.37
CA ILE A 35 18.42 4.92 22.86
C ILE A 35 17.65 4.56 24.14
N ASN A 36 17.09 3.35 24.22
CA ASN A 36 16.38 2.92 25.44
C ASN A 36 17.33 2.73 26.64
N LYS A 37 18.61 2.40 26.39
CA LYS A 37 19.63 2.32 27.46
C LYS A 37 20.06 3.71 27.95
N THR A 38 20.15 4.71 27.07
CA THR A 38 20.47 6.08 27.48
C THR A 38 19.32 6.76 28.22
N ALA A 39 18.06 6.38 27.96
CA ALA A 39 16.90 6.86 28.71
C ALA A 39 16.82 6.31 30.14
N PHE A 40 17.44 5.16 30.44
CA PHE A 40 17.44 4.55 31.78
C PHE A 40 18.69 4.85 32.63
N ALA A 41 19.73 5.43 32.03
CA ALA A 41 20.99 5.77 32.71
C ALA A 41 21.03 7.20 33.29
N GLY A 42 19.97 7.99 33.10
CA GLY A 42 19.90 9.39 33.49
C GLY A 42 18.86 9.69 34.56
N CYS A 43 18.85 8.97 35.68
CA CYS A 43 18.09 9.32 36.90
C CYS A 43 18.71 8.67 38.14
N THR A 44 19.82 9.21 38.62
CA THR A 44 20.26 9.06 40.02
C THR A 44 20.96 10.32 40.45
N GLU A 45 20.21 11.31 40.94
CA GLU A 45 20.70 12.21 41.99
C GLU A 45 19.53 12.54 42.93
N HIS A 46 19.72 12.13 44.19
CA HIS A 46 18.95 12.60 45.34
C HIS A 46 19.37 14.05 45.63
N HIS A 47 18.42 14.97 45.74
CA HIS A 47 18.52 16.01 46.78
C HIS A 47 17.14 16.53 47.17
N SER A 48 16.86 16.41 48.46
CA SER A 48 15.71 16.92 49.18
C SER A 48 15.75 18.45 49.32
N PHE A 49 14.58 19.08 49.19
CA PHE A 49 14.25 20.31 49.93
C PHE A 49 12.73 20.45 50.05
N ASP A 50 12.26 20.39 51.30
CA ASP A 50 10.89 20.73 51.70
C ASP A 50 10.65 22.24 51.55
N SER A 51 9.43 22.63 51.17
CA SER A 51 8.74 23.81 51.72
C SER A 51 7.27 23.81 51.28
N ASP A 52 6.40 23.65 52.27
CA ASP A 52 4.95 23.82 52.21
C ASP A 52 4.55 25.26 51.87
N SER A 53 3.48 25.41 51.10
CA SER A 53 2.47 26.45 51.37
C SER A 53 1.16 26.13 50.62
N ASP A 54 0.14 25.81 51.42
CA ASP A 54 -1.26 25.73 51.02
C ASP A 54 -1.79 27.09 50.58
N LEU A 55 -2.62 27.12 49.54
CA LEU A 55 -3.68 28.12 49.36
C LEU A 55 -4.72 27.59 48.35
N ASP A 56 -5.88 27.22 48.88
CA ASP A 56 -7.12 26.96 48.15
C ASP A 56 -7.59 28.21 47.41
N THR A 57 -8.01 28.07 46.15
CA THR A 57 -9.04 28.93 45.55
C THR A 57 -9.76 28.14 44.45
N ASP A 58 -11.01 27.79 44.74
CA ASP A 58 -11.98 27.24 43.81
C ASP A 58 -12.28 28.24 42.68
N LEU A 59 -12.07 27.84 41.43
CA LEU A 59 -12.73 28.43 40.26
C LEU A 59 -13.16 27.32 39.29
N GLU A 60 -14.47 27.13 39.22
CA GLU A 60 -15.14 26.35 38.18
C GLU A 60 -14.87 27.00 36.81
N GLU A 61 -14.27 26.26 35.88
CA GLU A 61 -14.40 26.56 34.46
C GLU A 61 -14.53 25.26 33.66
N VAL A 62 -15.70 25.12 33.05
CA VAL A 62 -16.12 24.05 32.14
C VAL A 62 -15.36 24.16 30.82
N GLU A 63 -14.26 23.41 30.68
CA GLU A 63 -13.66 23.16 29.36
C GLU A 63 -13.95 21.74 28.89
N ALA A 64 -14.95 21.64 28.02
CA ALA A 64 -15.14 20.49 27.17
C ALA A 64 -13.88 20.29 26.31
N ALA A 65 -13.08 19.27 26.65
CA ALA A 65 -11.98 18.80 25.83
C ALA A 65 -12.51 18.36 24.46
N SER A 66 -12.51 19.30 23.50
CA SER A 66 -12.67 19.02 22.09
C SER A 66 -11.46 18.19 21.68
N SER A 67 -11.65 16.87 21.66
CA SER A 67 -10.75 15.91 21.03
C SER A 67 -10.56 16.33 19.57
N ASN A 68 -9.53 17.12 19.31
CA ASN A 68 -9.06 17.45 17.96
C ASN A 68 -8.51 16.17 17.33
N THR A 69 -9.43 15.32 16.88
CA THR A 69 -9.14 14.17 16.05
C THR A 69 -8.95 14.73 14.66
N THR A 70 -7.75 15.23 14.38
CA THR A 70 -7.38 15.76 13.07
C THR A 70 -7.48 14.61 12.06
N THR A 71 -8.60 14.50 11.37
CA THR A 71 -8.77 13.65 10.20
C THR A 71 -7.78 14.15 9.16
N ILE A 72 -6.64 13.47 9.08
CA ILE A 72 -5.65 13.70 8.06
C ILE A 72 -6.26 13.25 6.73
N HIS A 73 -6.79 14.19 5.95
CA HIS A 73 -7.28 13.92 4.61
C HIS A 73 -6.09 13.82 3.65
N THR A 74 -5.79 12.60 3.18
CA THR A 74 -4.89 12.40 2.03
C THR A 74 -5.63 12.81 0.76
N GLY A 75 -4.97 13.59 -0.09
CA GLY A 75 -5.53 14.00 -1.38
C GLY A 75 -5.16 13.02 -2.49
N HIS A 76 -6.11 12.64 -3.33
CA HIS A 76 -5.86 11.75 -4.48
C HIS A 76 -6.09 12.51 -5.79
N THR A 77 -5.06 12.55 -6.64
CA THR A 77 -5.10 13.29 -7.90
C THR A 77 -4.74 12.40 -9.09
N LEU A 78 -5.51 12.53 -10.17
CA LEU A 78 -5.22 11.94 -11.47
C LEU A 78 -4.68 12.99 -12.45
N ALA A 79 -4.09 12.53 -13.55
CA ALA A 79 -3.78 13.42 -14.67
C ALA A 79 -5.08 14.03 -15.24
N LYS A 80 -4.98 15.25 -15.78
CA LYS A 80 -6.14 15.94 -16.39
C LYS A 80 -6.78 15.16 -17.54
N ALA A 81 -5.98 14.43 -18.30
CA ALA A 81 -6.43 13.57 -19.38
C ALA A 81 -6.06 12.11 -19.10
N PRO A 82 -6.93 11.14 -19.45
CA PRO A 82 -6.59 9.72 -19.36
C PRO A 82 -5.45 9.39 -20.32
N ALA A 83 -4.64 8.42 -19.93
CA ALA A 83 -3.57 7.95 -20.79
C ALA A 83 -4.08 7.10 -21.96
N HIS A 84 -5.22 6.44 -21.73
CA HIS A 84 -5.91 5.60 -22.68
C HIS A 84 -7.40 5.95 -22.60
N PRO A 85 -7.86 6.98 -23.34
CA PRO A 85 -9.28 7.32 -23.41
C PRO A 85 -10.06 6.20 -24.12
N HIS A 86 -11.31 6.00 -23.74
CA HIS A 86 -12.24 5.06 -24.37
C HIS A 86 -11.65 3.65 -24.59
N GLN A 87 -10.98 3.09 -23.59
CA GLN A 87 -10.40 1.75 -23.68
C GLN A 87 -11.47 0.67 -23.53
N THR A 88 -11.49 -0.31 -24.43
CA THR A 88 -12.45 -1.43 -24.39
C THR A 88 -12.24 -2.32 -23.17
N VAL A 89 -13.30 -2.98 -22.72
CA VAL A 89 -13.21 -4.02 -21.66
C VAL A 89 -12.19 -5.09 -22.03
N GLU A 90 -12.19 -5.58 -23.27
CA GLU A 90 -11.21 -6.57 -23.74
C GLU A 90 -9.78 -6.10 -23.54
N LYS A 91 -9.48 -4.82 -23.84
CA LYS A 91 -8.14 -4.27 -23.67
C LYS A 91 -7.78 -4.08 -22.20
N ILE A 92 -8.74 -3.75 -21.34
CA ILE A 92 -8.52 -3.68 -19.89
C ILE A 92 -8.17 -5.08 -19.36
N VAL A 93 -8.96 -6.10 -19.73
CA VAL A 93 -8.72 -7.50 -19.33
C VAL A 93 -7.34 -7.98 -19.81
N THR A 94 -7.04 -7.83 -21.10
CA THR A 94 -5.83 -8.40 -21.70
C THR A 94 -4.56 -7.65 -21.36
N ALA A 95 -4.58 -6.31 -21.37
CA ALA A 95 -3.36 -5.52 -21.16
C ALA A 95 -3.07 -5.26 -19.68
N HIS A 96 -4.11 -5.13 -18.85
CA HIS A 96 -3.94 -4.86 -17.41
C HIS A 96 -4.02 -6.12 -16.54
N GLY A 97 -4.31 -7.29 -17.12
CA GLY A 97 -4.53 -8.52 -16.37
C GLY A 97 -5.81 -8.51 -15.53
N ALA A 98 -6.73 -7.58 -15.79
CA ALA A 98 -7.96 -7.41 -15.03
C ALA A 98 -9.05 -8.42 -15.46
N THR A 99 -8.79 -9.71 -15.27
CA THR A 99 -9.63 -10.81 -15.78
C THR A 99 -11.08 -10.75 -15.29
N ASP A 100 -11.29 -10.34 -14.05
CA ASP A 100 -12.61 -10.25 -13.42
C ASP A 100 -13.16 -8.81 -13.41
N PHE A 101 -12.72 -7.97 -14.36
CA PHE A 101 -13.10 -6.54 -14.41
C PHE A 101 -14.61 -6.32 -14.38
N LEU A 102 -15.37 -6.97 -15.26
CA LEU A 102 -16.83 -6.82 -15.31
C LEU A 102 -17.53 -7.34 -14.04
N PRO A 103 -17.28 -8.58 -13.56
CA PRO A 103 -17.84 -9.05 -12.29
C PRO A 103 -17.56 -8.13 -11.09
N ALA A 104 -16.32 -7.62 -10.99
CA ALA A 104 -15.90 -6.71 -9.94
C ALA A 104 -16.63 -5.35 -10.05
N LEU A 105 -16.72 -4.80 -11.26
CA LEU A 105 -17.43 -3.55 -11.52
C LEU A 105 -18.93 -3.67 -11.24
N GLN A 106 -19.58 -4.75 -11.69
CA GLN A 106 -20.99 -5.00 -11.39
C GLN A 106 -21.25 -5.06 -9.88
N SER A 107 -20.37 -5.74 -9.13
CA SER A 107 -20.47 -5.82 -7.67
C SER A 107 -20.32 -4.45 -7.02
N PHE A 108 -19.38 -3.63 -7.52
CA PHE A 108 -19.20 -2.25 -7.07
C PHE A 108 -20.43 -1.38 -7.36
N LEU A 109 -20.98 -1.42 -8.58
CA LEU A 109 -22.15 -0.62 -8.96
C LEU A 109 -23.38 -1.01 -8.12
N ARG A 110 -23.65 -2.31 -7.92
CA ARG A 110 -24.75 -2.76 -7.06
C ARG A 110 -24.63 -2.25 -5.62
N LYS A 111 -23.42 -2.21 -5.09
CA LYS A 111 -23.15 -1.76 -3.71
C LYS A 111 -23.20 -0.24 -3.55
N ASN A 112 -22.59 0.50 -4.46
CA ASN A 112 -22.33 1.94 -4.29
C ASN A 112 -23.27 2.84 -5.10
N LEU A 113 -23.88 2.31 -6.17
CA LEU A 113 -24.77 3.03 -7.07
C LEU A 113 -26.03 2.18 -7.38
N PRO A 114 -26.81 1.78 -6.36
CA PRO A 114 -27.92 0.84 -6.52
C PRO A 114 -29.06 1.37 -7.41
N HIS A 115 -29.11 2.68 -7.65
CA HIS A 115 -30.09 3.31 -8.54
C HIS A 115 -29.76 3.15 -10.02
N ILE A 116 -28.55 2.69 -10.37
CA ILE A 116 -28.14 2.44 -11.75
C ILE A 116 -28.60 1.05 -12.16
N ASN A 117 -29.58 0.99 -13.05
CA ASN A 117 -30.10 -0.25 -13.61
C ASN A 117 -29.34 -0.73 -14.87
N ILE A 118 -28.30 0.00 -15.28
CA ILE A 118 -27.46 -0.37 -16.43
C ILE A 118 -26.42 -1.40 -15.98
N ILE A 119 -26.42 -2.55 -16.64
CA ILE A 119 -25.46 -3.61 -16.39
C ILE A 119 -24.24 -3.36 -17.31
N PRO A 120 -23.03 -3.15 -16.75
CA PRO A 120 -21.84 -3.00 -17.57
C PRO A 120 -21.55 -4.30 -18.33
N GLY A 121 -21.17 -4.15 -19.60
CA GLY A 121 -20.95 -5.22 -20.57
C GLY A 121 -19.69 -5.00 -21.41
N ILE A 122 -19.43 -5.95 -22.30
CA ILE A 122 -18.17 -5.99 -23.08
C ILE A 122 -17.99 -4.81 -24.06
N GLN A 123 -19.09 -4.15 -24.43
CA GLN A 123 -19.12 -3.03 -25.37
C GLN A 123 -18.87 -1.69 -24.68
N ASP A 124 -18.74 -1.68 -23.35
CA ASP A 124 -18.40 -0.46 -22.62
C ASP A 124 -16.94 -0.08 -22.83
N HIS A 125 -16.69 1.23 -22.76
CA HIS A 125 -15.38 1.82 -22.93
C HIS A 125 -15.09 2.72 -21.75
N PHE A 126 -13.88 2.66 -21.20
CA PHE A 126 -13.51 3.39 -19.98
C PHE A 126 -12.28 4.26 -20.23
N ASP A 127 -12.25 5.42 -19.60
CA ASP A 127 -11.06 6.26 -19.58
C ASP A 127 -10.09 5.72 -18.53
N VAL A 128 -8.90 5.29 -18.96
CA VAL A 128 -7.91 4.61 -18.12
C VAL A 128 -6.66 5.49 -17.91
N TYR A 129 -6.18 5.51 -16.67
CA TYR A 129 -5.09 6.35 -16.19
C TYR A 129 -3.87 5.51 -15.81
N ARG A 130 -2.67 6.09 -16.00
CA ARG A 130 -1.38 5.41 -15.73
C ARG A 130 -1.00 5.34 -14.26
N GLN A 131 -1.56 6.23 -13.45
CA GLN A 131 -1.21 6.39 -12.05
C GLN A 131 -2.20 7.30 -11.32
N VAL A 132 -2.24 7.14 -10.00
CA VAL A 132 -2.74 8.14 -9.06
C VAL A 132 -1.58 8.73 -8.27
N VAL A 133 -1.67 10.02 -7.97
CA VAL A 133 -0.79 10.72 -7.03
C VAL A 133 -1.54 10.86 -5.71
N ILE A 134 -0.92 10.41 -4.63
CA ILE A 134 -1.42 10.55 -3.26
C ILE A 134 -0.58 11.62 -2.57
N GLU A 135 -1.23 12.65 -2.07
CA GLU A 135 -0.60 13.67 -1.25
C GLU A 135 -0.59 13.18 0.20
N ALA A 136 0.60 12.82 0.65
CA ALA A 136 0.84 12.40 2.02
C ALA A 136 1.05 13.65 2.90
N PRO A 137 0.62 13.59 4.16
CA PRO A 137 0.83 14.66 5.11
C PRO A 137 2.33 14.88 5.33
N PRO A 138 2.76 16.10 5.68
CA PRO A 138 4.13 16.32 6.12
C PRO A 138 4.48 15.45 7.32
N ASP A 139 5.64 14.78 7.27
CA ASP A 139 6.21 14.13 8.46
C ASP A 139 7.04 15.18 9.19
N ARG A 140 6.52 15.71 10.31
CA ARG A 140 7.20 16.74 11.13
C ARG A 140 8.62 16.33 11.57
N ARG A 141 8.95 15.04 11.56
CA ARG A 141 10.29 14.52 11.90
C ARG A 141 11.30 14.70 10.76
N VAL A 142 10.81 14.82 9.52
CA VAL A 142 11.62 14.93 8.30
C VAL A 142 11.56 16.35 7.74
N GLY A 143 10.43 17.02 7.89
CA GLY A 143 10.21 18.42 7.50
C GLY A 143 8.76 18.71 7.13
N ASP A 144 8.43 19.98 6.95
CA ASP A 144 7.05 20.44 6.71
C ASP A 144 6.59 20.32 5.24
N THR A 145 7.39 19.71 4.36
CA THR A 145 7.02 19.53 2.96
C THR A 145 6.13 18.29 2.77
N PRO A 146 4.92 18.43 2.18
CA PRO A 146 4.08 17.29 1.86
C PRO A 146 4.80 16.33 0.90
N LYS A 147 4.75 15.03 1.21
CA LYS A 147 5.33 14.00 0.35
C LYS A 147 4.31 13.59 -0.71
N ARG A 148 4.75 13.41 -1.94
CA ARG A 148 3.90 12.86 -3.02
C ARG A 148 4.25 11.41 -3.28
N TRP A 149 3.24 10.56 -3.18
CA TRP A 149 3.35 9.15 -3.51
C TRP A 149 2.69 8.88 -4.87
N HIS A 150 3.26 7.95 -5.61
CA HIS A 150 2.72 7.51 -6.89
C HIS A 150 2.36 6.04 -6.81
N VAL A 151 1.13 5.71 -7.18
CA VAL A 151 0.69 4.32 -7.40
C VAL A 151 0.38 4.16 -8.88
N ARG A 152 1.14 3.29 -9.56
CA ARG A 152 1.08 3.11 -11.02
C ARG A 152 0.33 1.83 -11.40
N ALA A 153 -0.44 1.93 -12.47
CA ALA A 153 -1.17 0.83 -13.07
C ALA A 153 -1.03 0.93 -14.59
N ARG A 154 0.07 0.39 -15.14
CA ARG A 154 0.43 0.56 -16.55
C ARG A 154 0.70 -0.79 -17.21
N PRO A 155 0.04 -1.07 -18.34
CA PRO A 155 0.33 -2.27 -19.11
C PRO A 155 1.70 -2.17 -19.77
N GLU A 156 2.20 -3.30 -20.25
CA GLU A 156 3.38 -3.31 -21.11
C GLU A 156 3.10 -2.52 -22.40
N VAL A 157 4.06 -1.70 -22.79
CA VAL A 157 4.05 -0.99 -24.06
C VAL A 157 5.16 -1.58 -24.90
N VAL A 158 4.80 -2.27 -25.97
CA VAL A 158 5.76 -2.82 -26.92
C VAL A 158 6.45 -1.68 -27.66
N ALA A 159 7.76 -1.82 -27.91
CA ALA A 159 8.52 -0.86 -28.69
C ALA A 159 7.90 -0.70 -30.08
N SER A 160 7.78 0.55 -30.55
CA SER A 160 7.21 0.85 -31.86
C SER A 160 8.01 1.94 -32.55
N GLY A 161 8.62 1.60 -33.68
CA GLY A 161 9.54 2.49 -34.39
C GLY A 161 10.68 2.95 -33.49
N GLN A 162 10.83 4.27 -33.35
CA GLN A 162 11.85 4.88 -32.49
C GLN A 162 11.44 5.00 -31.01
N LYS A 163 10.21 4.66 -30.64
CA LYS A 163 9.76 4.75 -29.24
C LYS A 163 10.15 3.48 -28.50
N PRO A 164 11.00 3.57 -27.46
CA PRO A 164 11.35 2.41 -26.66
C PRO A 164 10.11 1.88 -25.95
N GLY A 165 10.03 0.56 -25.84
CA GLY A 165 8.99 -0.09 -25.05
C GLY A 165 9.14 0.22 -23.56
N CYS A 166 8.10 -0.07 -22.79
CA CYS A 166 8.09 0.04 -21.34
C CYS A 166 7.49 -1.25 -20.76
N PRO A 167 8.16 -1.88 -19.78
CA PRO A 167 7.59 -3.06 -19.12
C PRO A 167 6.31 -2.70 -18.37
N ALA A 168 5.43 -3.69 -18.21
CA ALA A 168 4.26 -3.55 -17.35
C ALA A 168 4.67 -3.16 -15.92
N ARG A 169 3.86 -2.31 -15.28
CA ARG A 169 4.06 -1.89 -13.90
C ARG A 169 2.73 -1.68 -13.19
N PHE A 170 2.46 -2.57 -12.25
CA PHE A 170 1.31 -2.54 -11.36
C PHE A 170 1.84 -2.51 -9.92
N ASP A 171 1.82 -1.31 -9.33
CA ASP A 171 2.36 -1.08 -8.00
C ASP A 171 1.43 -1.71 -6.93
N MET A 172 2.03 -2.10 -5.80
CA MET A 172 1.29 -2.58 -4.63
C MET A 172 0.90 -1.39 -3.75
N ALA A 173 -0.26 -1.48 -3.11
CA ALA A 173 -0.73 -0.46 -2.19
C ALA A 173 -1.43 -1.06 -0.98
N LEU A 174 -1.43 -0.31 0.11
CA LEU A 174 -2.29 -0.55 1.27
C LEU A 174 -3.64 0.11 0.99
N ILE A 175 -4.70 -0.68 1.14
CA ILE A 175 -6.09 -0.28 0.97
C ILE A 175 -6.77 -0.36 2.32
N SER A 176 -7.63 0.60 2.66
CA SER A 176 -8.44 0.55 3.86
C SER A 176 -9.39 -0.66 3.83
N ASP A 177 -9.36 -1.50 4.88
CA ASP A 177 -10.13 -2.77 4.98
C ASP A 177 -11.07 -2.79 6.21
N GLY A 178 -11.49 -1.61 6.70
CA GLY A 178 -12.35 -1.46 7.89
C GLY A 178 -13.30 -0.24 7.84
N PRO A 179 -14.23 -0.11 8.80
CA PRO A 179 -15.11 1.05 8.89
C PRO A 179 -14.25 2.32 9.00
N HIS A 180 -14.65 3.39 8.31
CA HIS A 180 -13.86 4.61 8.05
C HIS A 180 -13.50 5.44 9.30
N SER A 181 -13.77 4.92 10.49
CA SER A 181 -13.51 5.54 11.77
C SER A 181 -12.31 4.88 12.46
N SER A 182 -11.23 5.65 12.51
CA SER A 182 -10.25 5.66 13.60
C SER A 182 -9.07 4.68 13.49
N ARG A 183 -7.93 5.26 13.08
CA ARG A 183 -6.55 4.74 13.04
C ARG A 183 -6.16 3.96 11.78
N LEU A 184 -5.96 4.71 10.68
CA LEU A 184 -5.16 4.34 9.49
C LEU A 184 -3.69 3.94 9.78
N HIS A 185 -3.34 3.74 11.06
CA HIS A 185 -1.99 3.51 11.55
C HIS A 185 -1.77 2.08 12.06
N THR A 186 -2.77 1.20 11.98
CA THR A 186 -2.65 -0.20 12.41
C THR A 186 -2.80 -1.12 11.21
N LEU A 187 -1.94 -2.13 11.10
CA LEU A 187 -1.99 -3.12 10.02
C LEU A 187 -3.31 -3.90 9.96
N ASP A 188 -4.07 -3.93 11.06
CA ASP A 188 -5.39 -4.57 11.13
C ASP A 188 -6.49 -3.81 10.37
N SER A 189 -6.26 -2.53 10.07
CA SER A 189 -7.22 -1.66 9.36
C SER A 189 -6.97 -1.60 7.85
N VAL A 190 -5.90 -2.23 7.37
CA VAL A 190 -5.46 -2.14 5.98
C VAL A 190 -5.10 -3.51 5.41
N ARG A 191 -5.24 -3.63 4.10
CA ARG A 191 -4.89 -4.84 3.37
C ARG A 191 -4.12 -4.52 2.10
N VAL A 192 -3.17 -5.39 1.76
CA VAL A 192 -2.36 -5.21 0.57
C VAL A 192 -3.16 -5.61 -0.68
N ALA A 193 -3.09 -4.79 -1.72
CA ALA A 193 -3.60 -5.11 -3.04
C ALA A 193 -2.62 -4.68 -4.14
N GLN A 194 -2.67 -5.37 -5.27
CA GLN A 194 -2.04 -4.93 -6.51
C GLN A 194 -3.02 -4.04 -7.27
N VAL A 195 -2.59 -2.86 -7.71
CA VAL A 195 -3.44 -1.96 -8.50
C VAL A 195 -3.23 -2.22 -9.98
N CYS A 196 -4.21 -2.83 -10.65
CA CYS A 196 -4.06 -3.27 -12.05
C CYS A 196 -4.60 -2.24 -13.05
N ALA A 197 -5.70 -1.56 -12.73
CA ALA A 197 -6.25 -0.49 -13.56
C ALA A 197 -6.81 0.67 -12.72
N ILE A 198 -6.68 1.89 -13.22
CA ILE A 198 -7.25 3.11 -12.62
C ILE A 198 -8.11 3.76 -13.72
N PHE A 199 -9.38 4.01 -13.44
CA PHE A 199 -10.34 4.44 -14.47
C PHE A 199 -11.46 5.31 -13.91
N THR A 200 -12.19 5.99 -14.79
CA THR A 200 -13.42 6.71 -14.44
C THR A 200 -14.63 6.04 -15.06
N LEU A 201 -15.78 6.14 -14.39
CA LEU A 201 -17.03 5.60 -14.93
C LEU A 201 -17.52 6.45 -16.12
N PRO A 202 -17.92 5.80 -17.22
CA PRO A 202 -18.58 6.46 -18.34
C PRO A 202 -19.91 7.09 -17.92
N ARG A 203 -20.30 8.17 -18.62
CA ARG A 203 -21.52 8.95 -18.30
C ARG A 203 -22.81 8.13 -18.37
N GLN A 204 -22.86 7.01 -19.10
CA GLN A 204 -24.04 6.15 -19.08
C GLN A 204 -24.33 5.61 -17.68
N PHE A 205 -23.31 5.38 -16.85
CA PHE A 205 -23.45 5.00 -15.44
C PHE A 205 -23.69 6.23 -14.53
N GLY A 206 -24.29 7.30 -15.05
CA GLY A 206 -24.53 8.54 -14.33
C GLY A 206 -23.32 9.47 -14.23
N ILE A 207 -23.54 10.64 -13.64
CA ILE A 207 -22.47 11.60 -13.35
C ILE A 207 -21.77 11.12 -12.09
N TYR A 208 -20.60 10.52 -12.28
CA TYR A 208 -19.80 9.97 -11.19
C TYR A 208 -18.39 10.58 -11.21
N SER A 209 -18.09 11.40 -10.20
CA SER A 209 -16.85 12.21 -10.17
C SER A 209 -15.66 11.50 -9.53
N ARG A 210 -15.89 10.39 -8.82
CA ARG A 210 -14.83 9.64 -8.13
C ARG A 210 -14.15 8.69 -9.10
N ALA A 211 -12.82 8.73 -9.12
CA ALA A 211 -12.04 7.73 -9.85
C ALA A 211 -12.10 6.38 -9.12
N LEU A 212 -12.01 5.31 -9.91
CA LEU A 212 -12.05 3.94 -9.45
C LEU A 212 -10.74 3.23 -9.75
N ALA A 213 -10.44 2.20 -8.97
CA ALA A 213 -9.33 1.30 -9.21
C ALA A 213 -9.83 -0.15 -9.21
N TYR A 214 -9.42 -0.92 -10.20
CA TYR A 214 -9.49 -2.38 -10.16
C TYR A 214 -8.23 -2.89 -9.46
N ILE A 215 -8.43 -3.70 -8.42
CA ILE A 215 -7.37 -4.22 -7.59
C ILE A 215 -7.48 -5.74 -7.44
N GLU A 216 -6.33 -6.39 -7.24
CA GLU A 216 -6.25 -7.79 -6.82
C GLU A 216 -5.73 -7.89 -5.39
N TRP A 217 -6.51 -8.54 -4.53
CA TRP A 217 -6.19 -8.66 -3.12
C TRP A 217 -5.05 -9.65 -2.83
N PHE A 218 -4.23 -9.31 -1.84
CA PHE A 218 -3.46 -10.28 -1.07
C PHE A 218 -4.28 -10.74 0.13
N THR A 219 -3.86 -11.76 0.88
CA THR A 219 -4.50 -12.14 2.14
C THR A 219 -4.30 -11.04 3.19
N PRO A 220 -5.14 -10.97 4.23
CA PRO A 220 -4.80 -10.23 5.44
C PRO A 220 -3.41 -10.63 5.95
N PHE A 221 -2.77 -9.72 6.70
CA PHE A 221 -1.48 -9.98 7.32
C PHE A 221 -1.58 -11.20 8.24
N ARG A 222 -0.66 -12.15 8.05
CA ARG A 222 -0.53 -13.34 8.91
C ARG A 222 0.48 -13.09 10.00
N GLN A 223 0.58 -14.02 10.96
CA GLN A 223 1.63 -13.98 11.97
C GLN A 223 3.01 -13.75 11.34
N PRO A 224 3.83 -12.85 11.93
CA PRO A 224 5.18 -12.60 11.46
C PRO A 224 5.99 -13.88 11.37
N ASP A 225 6.84 -13.98 10.35
CA ASP A 225 7.74 -15.10 10.21
C ASP A 225 8.65 -15.23 11.45
N PRO A 226 8.75 -16.41 12.10
CA PRO A 226 9.45 -16.53 13.38
C PRO A 226 10.93 -16.12 13.33
N SER A 227 11.58 -16.34 12.19
CA SER A 227 13.00 -16.09 12.01
C SER A 227 13.30 -14.63 11.66
N SER A 228 12.56 -14.07 10.70
CA SER A 228 12.78 -12.73 10.16
C SER A 228 11.94 -11.66 10.85
N ARG A 229 10.88 -12.07 11.57
CA ARG A 229 9.86 -11.22 12.20
C ARG A 229 9.18 -10.28 11.21
N LEU A 230 9.16 -10.63 9.93
CA LEU A 230 8.49 -9.85 8.87
C LEU A 230 7.05 -10.30 8.73
N GLN A 231 6.14 -9.34 8.58
CA GLN A 231 4.74 -9.61 8.26
C GLN A 231 4.62 -10.33 6.91
N GLN A 232 3.65 -11.24 6.83
CA GLN A 232 3.50 -12.13 5.68
C GLN A 232 2.14 -11.94 5.03
N VAL A 233 2.13 -11.96 3.70
CA VAL A 233 0.92 -11.96 2.87
C VAL A 233 1.08 -12.96 1.72
N SER A 234 -0.02 -13.53 1.27
CA SER A 234 -0.06 -14.34 0.04
C SER A 234 -1.04 -13.73 -0.94
N ARG A 235 -0.97 -14.09 -2.22
CA ARG A 235 -2.04 -13.70 -3.15
C ARG A 235 -3.38 -14.32 -2.70
N SER A 236 -4.44 -13.52 -2.69
CA SER A 236 -5.78 -14.00 -2.38
C SER A 236 -6.42 -14.57 -3.63
N THR A 237 -6.96 -15.78 -3.53
CA THR A 237 -7.69 -16.44 -4.60
C THR A 237 -9.09 -16.81 -4.13
N ARG A 238 -10.07 -16.76 -5.04
CA ARG A 238 -11.44 -17.21 -4.83
C ARG A 238 -11.85 -18.02 -6.05
N GLN A 239 -12.28 -19.26 -5.85
CA GLN A 239 -12.65 -20.17 -6.95
C GLN A 239 -11.53 -20.29 -8.02
N LEU A 240 -10.28 -20.40 -7.57
CA LEU A 240 -9.06 -20.46 -8.41
C LEU A 240 -8.74 -19.19 -9.23
N CYS A 241 -9.57 -18.15 -9.16
CA CYS A 241 -9.30 -16.83 -9.75
C CYS A 241 -8.68 -15.88 -8.72
N ARG A 242 -8.03 -14.81 -9.20
CA ARG A 242 -7.54 -13.73 -8.34
C ARG A 242 -8.74 -13.08 -7.65
N ASN A 243 -8.65 -12.89 -6.34
CA ASN A 243 -9.70 -12.19 -5.62
C ASN A 243 -9.62 -10.69 -5.94
N ALA A 244 -10.45 -10.23 -6.86
CA ALA A 244 -10.42 -8.87 -7.36
C ALA A 244 -11.69 -8.08 -7.04
N THR A 245 -11.53 -6.78 -6.86
CA THR A 245 -12.63 -5.85 -6.61
C THR A 245 -12.36 -4.50 -7.27
N VAL A 246 -13.42 -3.76 -7.54
CA VAL A 246 -13.33 -2.32 -7.84
C VAL A 246 -13.53 -1.55 -6.54
N ILE A 247 -12.67 -0.57 -6.29
CA ILE A 247 -12.72 0.33 -5.13
C ILE A 247 -12.68 1.78 -5.60
N HIS A 248 -13.03 2.70 -4.72
CA HIS A 248 -12.71 4.11 -4.94
C HIS A 248 -11.19 4.31 -4.80
N VAL A 249 -10.63 5.23 -5.58
CA VAL A 249 -9.19 5.55 -5.51
C VAL A 249 -8.79 6.14 -4.17
N ASP A 250 -9.70 6.81 -3.47
CA ASP A 250 -9.45 7.39 -2.14
C ASP A 250 -9.38 6.35 -1.01
N GLU A 251 -9.77 5.09 -1.26
CA GLU A 251 -9.53 3.96 -0.36
C GLU A 251 -8.05 3.51 -0.38
N ILE A 252 -7.25 3.98 -1.35
CA ILE A 252 -5.81 3.71 -1.41
C ILE A 252 -5.09 4.60 -0.40
N VAL A 253 -4.57 3.99 0.66
CA VAL A 253 -3.87 4.70 1.75
C VAL A 253 -2.49 5.17 1.30
N ARG A 254 -1.68 4.24 0.77
CA ARG A 254 -0.30 4.50 0.36
C ARG A 254 0.28 3.37 -0.50
N PRO A 255 1.30 3.63 -1.33
CA PRO A 255 2.08 2.56 -1.95
C PRO A 255 2.80 1.74 -0.88
N CYS A 256 3.01 0.46 -1.19
CA CYS A 256 3.82 -0.44 -0.38
C CYS A 256 4.69 -1.35 -1.25
N HIS A 257 5.69 -1.99 -0.65
CA HIS A 257 6.55 -2.95 -1.35
C HIS A 257 6.43 -4.32 -0.70
N LEU A 258 6.40 -5.34 -1.54
CA LEU A 258 6.42 -6.74 -1.15
C LEU A 258 7.77 -7.37 -1.54
N ILE A 259 8.27 -8.27 -0.72
CA ILE A 259 9.50 -9.02 -0.97
C ILE A 259 9.08 -10.48 -1.21
N PRO A 260 9.27 -11.04 -2.41
CA PRO A 260 8.85 -12.41 -2.67
C PRO A 260 9.58 -13.41 -1.77
N LYS A 261 8.82 -14.33 -1.15
CA LYS A 261 9.39 -15.45 -0.39
C LYS A 261 9.87 -16.50 -1.38
N MET A 262 11.19 -16.59 -1.53
CA MET A 262 11.80 -17.67 -2.31
C MET A 262 11.90 -18.91 -1.41
N GLY A 263 11.26 -20.00 -1.82
CA GLY A 263 11.41 -21.30 -1.17
C GLY A 263 12.81 -21.90 -1.38
N GLN A 264 13.01 -23.13 -0.92
CA GLN A 264 14.28 -23.86 -1.10
C GLN A 264 14.63 -24.09 -2.57
N SER A 265 13.63 -24.12 -3.46
CA SER A 265 13.80 -24.14 -4.90
C SER A 265 13.21 -22.87 -5.51
N VAL A 266 13.97 -22.23 -6.40
CA VAL A 266 13.52 -21.06 -7.16
C VAL A 266 12.89 -21.55 -8.44
N ASP A 267 11.64 -21.15 -8.69
CA ASP A 267 10.95 -21.45 -9.95
C ASP A 267 11.80 -21.01 -11.15
N VAL A 268 12.02 -21.93 -12.10
CA VAL A 268 12.85 -21.70 -13.29
C VAL A 268 12.29 -20.62 -14.21
N THR A 269 11.01 -20.28 -14.08
CA THR A 269 10.31 -19.23 -14.82
C THR A 269 10.51 -17.84 -14.20
N LEU A 270 11.08 -17.74 -12.99
CA LEU A 270 11.34 -16.45 -12.35
C LEU A 270 12.32 -15.60 -13.18
N ARG A 271 11.93 -14.37 -13.46
CA ARG A 271 12.65 -13.34 -14.20
C ARG A 271 12.56 -12.01 -13.46
N ARG A 272 13.42 -11.06 -13.83
CA ARG A 272 13.31 -9.68 -13.37
C ARG A 272 11.99 -9.10 -13.93
N GLY A 273 11.04 -8.82 -13.05
CA GLY A 273 9.75 -8.21 -13.42
C GLY A 273 8.52 -9.10 -13.25
N ASN A 274 8.66 -10.44 -13.26
CA ASN A 274 7.52 -11.36 -13.12
C ASN A 274 7.41 -12.01 -11.74
N ALA A 275 8.23 -11.58 -10.76
CA ALA A 275 8.27 -12.21 -9.44
C ALA A 275 6.90 -12.22 -8.74
N TYR A 276 6.10 -11.17 -8.96
CA TYR A 276 4.75 -11.10 -8.42
C TYR A 276 3.78 -12.05 -9.12
N GLU A 277 4.04 -12.48 -10.34
CA GLU A 277 3.17 -13.41 -11.09
C GLU A 277 3.46 -14.86 -10.72
N VAL A 278 4.75 -15.18 -10.49
CA VAL A 278 5.24 -16.54 -10.24
C VAL A 278 5.18 -16.92 -8.76
N VAL A 279 5.47 -15.99 -7.85
CA VAL A 279 5.50 -16.26 -6.41
C VAL A 279 4.13 -16.01 -5.79
N ASN A 280 3.73 -16.86 -4.84
CA ASN A 280 2.46 -16.72 -4.12
C ASN A 280 2.60 -16.07 -2.74
N ASP A 281 3.75 -16.21 -2.09
CA ASP A 281 3.99 -15.73 -0.72
C ASP A 281 5.02 -14.59 -0.69
N PHE A 282 4.75 -13.59 0.15
CA PHE A 282 5.56 -12.38 0.22
C PHE A 282 5.74 -11.94 1.67
N TYR A 283 6.90 -11.34 1.95
CA TYR A 283 7.09 -10.50 3.11
C TYR A 283 6.67 -9.07 2.79
N PHE A 284 6.03 -8.42 3.73
CA PHE A 284 5.73 -7.00 3.66
C PHE A 284 6.96 -6.18 4.05
N ASN A 285 7.34 -5.19 3.23
CA ASN A 285 8.50 -4.34 3.50
C ASN A 285 8.13 -3.13 4.35
N GLU A 286 8.27 -3.30 5.67
CA GLU A 286 8.01 -2.26 6.67
C GLU A 286 9.10 -1.17 6.72
N PHE A 287 10.23 -1.38 6.04
CA PHE A 287 11.41 -0.50 6.11
C PHE A 287 11.51 0.46 4.93
N ILE A 288 10.44 0.57 4.14
CA ILE A 288 10.43 1.44 2.95
C ILE A 288 10.52 2.92 3.33
N ASP A 289 9.93 3.33 4.45
CA ASP A 289 10.09 4.66 5.04
C ASP A 289 9.83 4.67 6.56
N SER A 290 10.19 5.80 7.19
CA SER A 290 10.11 6.04 8.63
C SER A 290 8.70 5.86 9.20
N GLU A 291 7.68 6.25 8.44
CA GLU A 291 6.28 6.17 8.85
C GLU A 291 5.81 4.71 8.89
N MET A 292 6.08 3.93 7.82
CA MET A 292 5.72 2.51 7.78
C MET A 292 6.44 1.72 8.89
N PHE A 293 7.70 2.07 9.16
CA PHE A 293 8.46 1.48 10.25
C PHE A 293 7.82 1.78 11.62
N SER A 294 7.41 3.04 11.84
CA SER A 294 6.78 3.44 13.10
C SER A 294 5.48 2.66 13.35
N VAL A 295 4.65 2.48 12.32
CA VAL A 295 3.42 1.68 12.34
C VAL A 295 3.70 0.23 12.73
N SER A 296 4.72 -0.40 12.13
CA SER A 296 5.09 -1.79 12.46
C SER A 296 5.55 -1.95 13.91
N VAL A 297 6.40 -1.04 14.39
CA VAL A 297 6.95 -1.13 15.77
C VAL A 297 5.85 -1.00 16.81
N ILE A 298 4.85 -0.14 16.59
CA ILE A 298 3.72 0.03 17.49
C ILE A 298 2.88 -1.26 17.54
N ASN A 299 2.57 -1.87 16.38
CA ASN A 299 1.80 -3.11 16.32
C ASN A 299 2.55 -4.33 16.86
N SER A 300 3.88 -4.29 16.94
CA SER A 300 4.71 -5.38 17.46
C SER A 300 4.86 -5.36 18.99
N ARG A 301 4.40 -4.30 19.67
CA ARG A 301 4.56 -4.07 21.12
C ARG A 301 3.26 -4.26 21.92
N LEU A 302 2.16 -4.58 21.26
CA LEU A 302 0.87 -4.96 21.85
C LEU A 302 0.68 -6.47 21.67
#